data_AF-A0A8S4NYC6-F1
#
_entry.id   AF-A0A8S4NYC6-F1
#
_cell.length_a   1.000
_cell.length_b   1.000
_cell.length_c   1.000
_cell.angle_alpha   90.00
_cell.angle_beta   90.00
_cell.angle_gamma   90.00
#
_symmetry.space_group_name_H-M   'P 1'
#
loop_
_entity.id
_entity.type
_entity.pdbx_description
1 polymer ?
#
loop_
_entity_poly.entity_id
_entity_poly.type
_entity_poly.pdbx_seq_one_letter_code
_entity_poly.pdbx_strand_id
1 'polypeptide(L)'
;MAEGLQKRLQTEYEKLKSVQKDYQKYVTTRQQLDAQLQENTLVKEELDNLEDGANVYKMMGPVLVKQDQTEAKSNVQKRIEYINGELKRHETIIKDLETCGSKQGKDDYEESQTLAAGKIQTMAKHALSLKILGECSTTKARVCQLTLPHQVVDTPVFMPVGTQGTLKGILPEQLEDLGCQIMLSNTYHLGHRPGPELLTQAGGLHNWMRWNRALLTDSGGFQMVSLLKLAEITEQGVKFESPHDGSEMMLTPEESMRIQNSIGADIMMQLDDVVSSTTSGPRVEEAMHRSIRWLDRCIKAHKNTSKQNLFAIVQGGLDETLRNQCIEEMTKRDVPGFAIGGLSGGEEKQHFWKMVNISTDSLPKEKPRYLMGVGYAVDLVVCSALGCDMFDCVFPTRTARFGTALVPSGQLQLKKEVYANDTRPIDDNCECLTCRNYSRAYLHSIVTKETIACHLVTLHNVAYQLNLMKYVRKSIMEDTLPKFIQNFMLEQFPHKQYPQWAVDALSTVGVTLL
;
A
#
# COMPACT_ATOMS: atom_id res chain seq x y z
N MET A 1 15.64 45.71 0.11
CA MET A 1 14.77 45.00 -0.86
C MET A 1 14.27 43.66 -0.34
N ALA A 2 15.14 42.79 0.22
CA ALA A 2 14.74 41.45 0.70
C ALA A 2 13.70 41.46 1.84
N GLU A 3 13.82 42.33 2.85
CA GLU A 3 12.87 42.39 3.98
C GLU A 3 11.45 42.83 3.57
N GLY A 4 11.33 43.72 2.57
CA GLY A 4 10.03 44.17 2.07
C GLY A 4 9.30 43.09 1.26
N LEU A 5 10.07 42.28 0.53
CA LEU A 5 9.54 41.15 -0.26
C LEU A 5 9.05 40.03 0.66
N GLN A 6 9.81 39.71 1.71
CA GLN A 6 9.45 38.68 2.69
C GLN A 6 8.17 39.04 3.47
N LYS A 7 7.98 40.32 3.81
CA LYS A 7 6.77 40.80 4.48
C LYS A 7 5.52 40.75 3.58
N ARG A 8 5.67 41.05 2.28
CA ARG A 8 4.58 40.88 1.29
C ARG A 8 4.22 39.41 1.10
N LEU A 9 5.22 38.53 0.98
CA LEU A 9 5.00 37.09 0.82
C LEU A 9 4.25 36.48 2.01
N GLN A 10 4.63 36.87 3.23
CA GLN A 10 3.96 36.42 4.45
C GLN A 10 2.49 36.86 4.49
N THR A 11 2.21 38.10 4.08
CA THR A 11 0.85 38.65 4.06
C THR A 11 -0.05 37.93 3.05
N GLU A 12 0.46 37.63 1.85
CA GLU A 12 -0.29 36.88 0.84
C GLU A 12 -0.47 35.40 1.23
N TYR A 13 0.53 34.79 1.90
CA TYR A 13 0.42 33.44 2.45
C TYR A 13 -0.69 33.35 3.50
N GLU A 14 -0.81 34.34 4.39
CA GLU A 14 -1.86 34.38 5.41
C GLU A 14 -3.26 34.57 4.80
N LYS A 15 -3.38 35.40 3.75
CA LYS A 15 -4.64 35.54 3.00
C LYS A 15 -5.04 34.24 2.31
N LEU A 16 -4.10 33.58 1.62
CA LEU A 16 -4.35 32.30 0.95
C LEU A 16 -4.79 31.23 1.96
N LYS A 17 -4.13 31.16 3.11
CA LYS A 17 -4.49 30.25 4.21
C LYS A 17 -5.89 30.54 4.75
N SER A 18 -6.31 31.80 4.82
CA SER A 18 -7.68 32.18 5.21
C SER A 18 -8.71 31.73 4.19
N VAL A 19 -8.48 31.99 2.89
CA VAL A 19 -9.39 31.58 1.81
C VAL A 19 -9.52 30.06 1.75
N GLN A 20 -8.43 29.32 1.94
CA GLN A 20 -8.45 27.86 1.98
C GLN A 20 -9.23 27.31 3.20
N LYS A 21 -9.11 27.97 4.35
CA LYS A 21 -9.88 27.61 5.55
C LYS A 21 -11.38 27.83 5.35
N ASP A 22 -11.76 28.95 4.75
CA ASP A 22 -13.17 29.25 4.45
C ASP A 22 -13.72 28.29 3.39
N TYR A 23 -12.95 28.00 2.34
CA TYR A 23 -13.30 26.98 1.35
C TYR A 23 -13.62 25.63 2.00
N GLN A 24 -12.71 25.14 2.86
CA GLN A 24 -12.89 23.86 3.54
C GLN A 24 -14.15 23.86 4.42
N LYS A 25 -14.42 24.97 5.13
CA LYS A 25 -15.63 25.14 5.94
C LYS A 25 -16.89 25.00 5.09
N TYR A 26 -16.99 25.72 3.97
CA TYR A 26 -18.18 25.70 3.12
C TYR A 26 -18.36 24.35 2.41
N VAL A 27 -17.28 23.66 2.03
CA VAL A 27 -17.33 22.29 1.49
C VAL A 27 -17.87 21.31 2.54
N THR A 28 -17.39 21.38 3.79
CA THR A 28 -17.90 20.53 4.87
C THR A 28 -19.38 20.81 5.16
N THR A 29 -19.80 22.07 5.21
CA THR A 29 -21.23 22.41 5.39
C THR A 29 -22.09 21.91 4.23
N ARG A 30 -21.60 21.98 2.99
CA ARG A 30 -22.31 21.44 1.82
C ARG A 30 -22.51 19.93 1.93
N GLN A 31 -21.48 19.19 2.34
CA GLN A 31 -21.57 17.74 2.55
C GLN A 31 -22.62 17.36 3.62
N GLN A 32 -22.71 18.17 4.69
CA GLN A 32 -23.74 17.98 5.72
C GLN A 32 -25.16 18.24 5.18
N LEU A 33 -25.34 19.28 4.37
CA LEU A 33 -26.61 19.58 3.71
C LEU A 33 -27.00 18.50 2.68
N ASP A 34 -26.05 17.95 1.93
CA ASP A 34 -26.26 16.83 0.99
C ASP A 34 -26.78 15.59 1.74
N ALA A 35 -26.18 15.24 2.89
CA ALA A 35 -26.64 14.13 3.73
C ALA A 35 -28.05 14.36 4.30
N GLN A 36 -28.34 15.58 4.77
CA GLN A 36 -29.69 15.95 5.25
C GLN A 36 -30.73 15.90 4.11
N LEU A 37 -30.37 16.28 2.89
CA LEU A 37 -31.25 16.21 1.73
C LEU A 37 -31.62 14.76 1.41
N GLN A 38 -30.63 13.86 1.39
CA GLN A 38 -30.87 12.43 1.15
C GLN A 38 -31.80 11.82 2.20
N GLU A 39 -31.53 12.07 3.49
CA GLU A 39 -32.39 11.58 4.58
C GLU A 39 -33.83 12.08 4.43
N ASN A 40 -34.04 13.39 4.20
CA ASN A 40 -35.39 13.94 4.10
C ASN A 40 -36.11 13.48 2.81
N THR A 41 -35.36 13.21 1.73
CA THR A 41 -35.93 12.63 0.49
C THR A 41 -36.45 11.22 0.75
N LEU A 42 -35.67 10.37 1.43
CA LEU A 42 -36.11 9.02 1.82
C LEU A 42 -37.31 9.07 2.75
N VAL A 43 -37.31 9.94 3.76
CA VAL A 43 -38.47 10.12 4.65
C VAL A 43 -39.71 10.55 3.87
N LYS A 44 -39.55 11.39 2.84
CA LYS A 44 -40.66 11.79 1.98
C LYS A 44 -41.19 10.61 1.17
N GLU A 45 -40.32 9.81 0.56
CA GLU A 45 -40.72 8.61 -0.19
C GLU A 45 -41.49 7.63 0.69
N GLU A 46 -41.04 7.39 1.91
CA GLU A 46 -41.74 6.55 2.90
C GLU A 46 -43.11 7.14 3.28
N LEU A 47 -43.19 8.45 3.53
CA LEU A 47 -44.46 9.11 3.83
C LEU A 47 -45.44 9.02 2.66
N ASP A 48 -44.94 9.16 1.43
CA ASP A 48 -45.76 9.12 0.21
C ASP A 48 -46.37 7.73 -0.05
N ASN A 49 -45.73 6.66 0.43
CA ASN A 49 -46.20 5.28 0.33
C ASN A 49 -47.17 4.85 1.46
N LEU A 50 -47.48 5.72 2.43
CA LEU A 50 -48.41 5.40 3.51
C LEU A 50 -49.86 5.31 3.03
N GLU A 51 -50.60 4.30 3.52
CA GLU A 51 -52.03 4.16 3.33
C GLU A 51 -52.83 5.33 3.93
N ASP A 52 -54.00 5.62 3.36
CA ASP A 52 -54.89 6.69 3.85
C ASP A 52 -55.37 6.37 5.28
N GLY A 53 -55.12 7.30 6.21
CA GLY A 53 -55.49 7.14 7.62
C GLY A 53 -54.40 6.52 8.51
N ALA A 54 -53.20 6.28 7.97
CA ALA A 54 -52.05 5.84 8.75
C ALA A 54 -51.68 6.85 9.86
N ASN A 55 -51.33 6.35 11.04
CA ASN A 55 -50.93 7.21 12.15
C ASN A 55 -49.44 7.60 12.02
N VAL A 56 -49.17 8.88 11.78
CA VAL A 56 -47.81 9.44 11.76
C VAL A 56 -47.48 10.05 13.13
N TYR A 57 -46.30 9.75 13.66
CA TYR A 57 -45.81 10.32 14.92
C TYR A 57 -44.45 10.99 14.72
N LYS A 58 -44.26 12.14 15.37
CA LYS A 58 -42.98 12.86 15.42
C LYS A 58 -42.43 12.81 16.84
N MET A 59 -41.16 12.43 16.96
CA MET A 59 -40.46 12.47 18.25
C MET A 59 -40.08 13.92 18.60
N MET A 60 -40.49 14.37 19.78
CA MET A 60 -40.20 15.69 20.35
C MET A 60 -39.62 15.46 21.75
N GLY A 61 -38.29 15.46 21.87
CA GLY A 61 -37.62 15.02 23.10
C GLY A 61 -37.92 13.54 23.39
N PRO A 62 -38.36 13.17 24.60
CA PRO A 62 -38.73 11.79 24.92
C PRO A 62 -40.18 11.40 24.53
N VAL A 63 -40.94 12.28 23.88
CA VAL A 63 -42.38 12.09 23.62
C VAL A 63 -42.67 11.93 22.13
N LEU A 64 -43.60 11.02 21.79
CA LEU A 64 -44.16 10.88 20.44
C LEU A 64 -45.44 11.70 20.31
N VAL A 65 -45.45 12.66 19.39
CA VAL A 65 -46.61 13.51 19.11
C VAL A 65 -47.24 13.09 17.80
N LYS A 66 -48.54 12.75 17.81
CA LYS A 66 -49.28 12.40 16.60
C LYS A 66 -49.31 13.60 15.65
N GLN A 67 -49.13 13.36 14.36
CA GLN A 67 -49.15 14.37 13.31
C GLN A 67 -50.27 14.05 12.32
N ASP A 68 -50.85 15.09 11.74
CA ASP A 68 -51.67 14.93 10.55
C ASP A 68 -50.79 14.50 9.36
N GLN A 69 -51.27 13.54 8.56
CA GLN A 69 -50.49 12.93 7.48
C GLN A 69 -50.20 13.92 6.35
N THR A 70 -51.16 14.78 6.01
CA THR A 70 -50.98 15.84 4.99
C THR A 70 -50.01 16.90 5.49
N GLU A 71 -50.12 17.28 6.76
CA GLU A 71 -49.20 18.23 7.39
C GLU A 71 -47.77 17.69 7.48
N ALA A 72 -47.59 16.42 7.83
CA ALA A 72 -46.27 15.77 7.89
C ALA A 72 -45.57 15.76 6.52
N LYS A 73 -46.30 15.38 5.46
CA LYS A 73 -45.80 15.42 4.07
C LYS A 73 -45.40 16.84 3.66
N SER A 74 -46.26 17.83 3.94
CA SER A 74 -45.98 19.24 3.63
C SER A 74 -44.74 19.76 4.35
N ASN A 75 -44.54 19.39 5.62
CA ASN A 75 -43.40 19.84 6.43
C ASN A 75 -42.07 19.27 5.94
N VAL A 76 -42.03 17.98 5.57
CA VAL A 76 -40.83 17.37 4.99
C VAL A 76 -40.51 17.99 3.63
N GLN A 77 -41.53 18.23 2.79
CA GLN A 77 -41.36 18.90 1.50
C GLN A 77 -40.76 20.31 1.64
N LYS A 78 -41.29 21.15 2.53
CA LYS A 78 -40.75 22.50 2.79
C LYS A 78 -39.29 22.45 3.27
N ARG A 79 -38.93 21.44 4.04
CA ARG A 79 -37.54 21.26 4.51
C ARG A 79 -36.60 20.87 3.37
N ILE A 80 -37.02 19.98 2.47
CA ILE A 80 -36.28 19.64 1.25
C ILE A 80 -36.04 20.89 0.38
N GLU A 81 -37.06 21.72 0.19
CA GLU A 81 -36.95 22.98 -0.57
C GLU A 81 -35.94 23.95 0.07
N TYR A 82 -35.98 24.09 1.39
CA TYR A 82 -35.03 24.91 2.14
C TYR A 82 -33.59 24.41 1.99
N ILE A 83 -33.35 23.11 2.16
CA ILE A 83 -32.01 22.51 2.04
C ILE A 83 -31.47 22.69 0.62
N ASN A 84 -32.30 22.48 -0.40
CA ASN A 84 -31.91 22.72 -1.80
C ASN A 84 -31.54 24.20 -2.07
N GLY A 85 -32.25 25.14 -1.44
CA GLY A 85 -31.90 26.56 -1.50
C GLY A 85 -30.53 26.85 -0.88
N GLU A 86 -30.26 26.30 0.29
CA GLU A 86 -28.96 26.46 0.97
C GLU A 86 -27.82 25.77 0.22
N LEU A 87 -28.05 24.62 -0.41
CA LEU A 87 -27.07 23.93 -1.26
C LEU A 87 -26.65 24.81 -2.45
N LYS A 88 -27.60 25.41 -3.17
CA LYS A 88 -27.30 26.33 -4.28
C LYS A 88 -26.49 27.54 -3.81
N ARG A 89 -26.81 28.07 -2.62
CA ARG A 89 -26.09 29.19 -2.01
C ARG A 89 -24.64 28.81 -1.70
N HIS A 90 -24.43 27.66 -1.08
CA HIS A 90 -23.10 27.16 -0.73
C HIS A 90 -22.28 26.82 -1.98
N GLU A 91 -22.91 26.25 -3.01
CA GLU A 91 -22.26 25.98 -4.29
C GLU A 91 -21.76 27.27 -4.97
N THR A 92 -22.54 28.35 -4.88
CA THR A 92 -22.14 29.68 -5.40
C THR A 92 -20.94 30.23 -4.63
N ILE A 93 -20.96 30.16 -3.29
CA ILE A 93 -19.86 30.60 -2.43
C ILE A 93 -18.58 29.80 -2.70
N ILE A 94 -18.69 28.49 -2.87
CA ILE A 94 -17.56 27.61 -3.18
C ILE A 94 -16.94 28.00 -4.52
N LYS A 95 -17.75 28.23 -5.57
CA LYS A 95 -17.27 28.70 -6.89
C LYS A 95 -16.61 30.09 -6.82
N ASP A 96 -17.15 30.99 -6.00
CA ASP A 96 -16.57 32.32 -5.80
C ASP A 96 -15.21 32.24 -5.08
N LEU A 97 -15.06 31.35 -4.09
CA LEU A 97 -13.79 31.11 -3.40
C LEU A 97 -12.75 30.44 -4.32
N GLU A 98 -13.17 29.53 -5.20
CA GLU A 98 -12.30 28.92 -6.22
C GLU A 98 -11.81 29.94 -7.26
N THR A 99 -12.68 30.87 -7.66
CA THR A 99 -12.33 31.95 -8.60
C THR A 99 -11.50 33.06 -7.95
N CYS A 100 -11.68 33.32 -6.65
CA CYS A 100 -10.84 34.26 -5.89
C CYS A 100 -9.43 33.71 -5.68
N GLY A 101 -9.30 32.42 -5.34
CA GLY A 101 -8.01 31.72 -5.23
C GLY A 101 -7.23 31.64 -6.55
N SER A 102 -7.91 31.71 -7.69
CA SER A 102 -7.29 31.70 -9.03
C SER A 102 -7.03 33.10 -9.62
N LYS A 103 -7.63 34.18 -9.08
CA LYS A 103 -7.37 35.58 -9.48
C LYS A 103 -6.28 36.27 -8.64
N GLN A 104 -6.08 35.89 -7.38
CA GLN A 104 -5.01 36.46 -6.53
C GLN A 104 -3.64 35.79 -6.72
N GLY A 105 -3.57 34.67 -7.45
CA GLY A 105 -2.33 33.93 -7.71
C GLY A 105 -1.68 34.17 -9.08
N LYS A 106 -2.18 35.12 -9.90
CA LYS A 106 -1.68 35.28 -11.28
C LYS A 106 -0.67 36.41 -11.49
N ASP A 107 -0.77 37.54 -10.79
CA ASP A 107 0.03 38.71 -11.18
C ASP A 107 1.32 38.96 -10.35
N ASP A 108 1.49 38.34 -9.18
CA ASP A 108 2.74 38.44 -8.38
C ASP A 108 3.47 37.07 -8.19
N TYR A 109 2.89 35.97 -8.72
CA TYR A 109 3.41 34.60 -8.60
C TYR A 109 4.29 34.18 -9.79
N GLU A 110 4.05 34.74 -10.99
CA GLU A 110 4.86 34.44 -12.19
C GLU A 110 6.25 35.09 -12.14
N GLU A 111 6.43 36.26 -11.50
CA GLU A 111 7.74 36.92 -11.45
C GLU A 111 8.69 36.30 -10.39
N SER A 112 8.12 35.74 -9.31
CA SER A 112 8.89 35.12 -8.22
C SER A 112 9.16 33.62 -8.44
N GLN A 113 8.30 32.90 -9.16
CA GLN A 113 8.61 31.53 -9.59
C GLN A 113 9.63 31.47 -10.73
N THR A 114 9.70 32.47 -11.61
CA THR A 114 10.65 32.43 -12.74
C THR A 114 12.12 32.53 -12.30
N LEU A 115 12.40 33.14 -11.14
CA LEU A 115 13.77 33.25 -10.60
C LEU A 115 14.19 32.09 -9.66
N ALA A 116 13.25 31.36 -9.04
CA ALA A 116 13.56 30.26 -8.11
C ALA A 116 13.17 28.86 -8.63
N ALA A 117 12.08 28.72 -9.39
CA ALA A 117 11.67 27.45 -10.00
C ALA A 117 12.38 27.18 -11.34
N GLY A 118 12.80 28.23 -12.05
CA GLY A 118 13.57 28.15 -13.30
C GLY A 118 14.97 27.53 -13.19
N LYS A 119 15.45 27.24 -11.96
CA LYS A 119 16.74 26.56 -11.73
C LYS A 119 16.65 25.17 -11.08
N ILE A 120 15.48 24.69 -10.68
CA ILE A 120 15.34 23.38 -10.00
C ILE A 120 14.38 22.43 -10.74
N GLN A 121 13.46 22.93 -11.56
CA GLN A 121 12.48 22.09 -12.26
C GLN A 121 12.98 21.47 -13.59
N THR A 122 14.29 21.49 -13.82
CA THR A 122 14.96 20.92 -15.00
C THR A 122 15.84 19.70 -14.69
N MET A 123 15.70 19.03 -13.53
CA MET A 123 16.60 17.91 -13.18
C MET A 123 15.99 16.58 -12.68
N ALA A 124 14.71 16.47 -12.33
CA ALA A 124 14.15 15.18 -11.86
C ALA A 124 13.37 14.46 -12.97
N LYS A 125 13.88 13.29 -13.41
CA LYS A 125 13.35 12.50 -14.53
C LYS A 125 12.16 11.60 -14.14
N HIS A 126 12.07 11.20 -12.87
CA HIS A 126 11.00 10.36 -12.30
C HIS A 126 10.44 11.00 -11.01
N ALA A 127 9.21 10.66 -10.64
CA ALA A 127 8.59 11.14 -9.40
C ALA A 127 9.28 10.57 -8.15
N LEU A 128 9.78 9.34 -8.23
CA LEU A 128 10.63 8.71 -7.22
C LEU A 128 12.07 9.22 -7.35
N SER A 129 12.66 9.59 -6.21
CA SER A 129 14.10 9.68 -6.05
C SER A 129 14.57 8.77 -4.93
N LEU A 130 15.75 8.18 -5.10
CA LEU A 130 16.40 7.34 -4.11
C LEU A 130 17.67 8.04 -3.61
N LYS A 131 17.84 8.09 -2.30
CA LYS A 131 19.09 8.50 -1.65
C LYS A 131 19.60 7.37 -0.76
N ILE A 132 20.82 6.90 -1.00
CA ILE A 132 21.50 5.96 -0.10
C ILE A 132 22.02 6.75 1.11
N LEU A 133 21.62 6.36 2.31
CA LEU A 133 21.99 7.01 3.59
C LEU A 133 23.14 6.29 4.29
N GLY A 134 23.22 4.97 4.14
CA GLY A 134 24.25 4.15 4.77
C GLY A 134 24.33 2.77 4.12
N GLU A 135 25.49 2.16 4.20
CA GLU A 135 25.76 0.81 3.68
C GLU A 135 26.56 0.05 4.73
N CYS A 136 26.28 -1.24 4.86
CA CYS A 136 27.06 -2.10 5.74
C CYS A 136 28.42 -2.38 5.09
N SER A 137 29.51 -2.26 5.85
CA SER A 137 30.87 -2.50 5.36
C SER A 137 31.16 -3.97 5.01
N THR A 138 30.37 -4.89 5.57
CA THR A 138 30.56 -6.35 5.42
C THR A 138 29.63 -6.97 4.39
N THR A 139 28.38 -6.52 4.32
CA THR A 139 27.31 -7.14 3.50
C THR A 139 26.90 -6.24 2.34
N LYS A 140 25.87 -6.63 1.57
CA LYS A 140 25.28 -5.81 0.50
C LYS A 140 24.13 -4.92 0.97
N ALA A 141 23.83 -4.95 2.28
CA ALA A 141 22.73 -4.22 2.87
C ALA A 141 22.96 -2.71 2.80
N ARG A 142 21.88 -1.99 2.50
CA ARG A 142 21.88 -0.53 2.45
C ARG A 142 20.61 0.04 3.08
N VAL A 143 20.74 1.23 3.61
CA VAL A 143 19.61 2.06 4.04
C VAL A 143 19.44 3.15 3.01
N CYS A 144 18.27 3.18 2.38
CA CYS A 144 17.90 4.24 1.44
C CYS A 144 16.69 5.00 1.94
N GLN A 145 16.53 6.19 1.39
CA GLN A 145 15.33 7.00 1.51
C GLN A 145 14.70 7.16 0.12
N LEU A 146 13.49 6.64 -0.04
CA LEU A 146 12.69 6.79 -1.24
C LEU A 146 11.77 7.99 -1.04
N THR A 147 11.96 9.05 -1.80
CA THR A 147 11.02 10.17 -1.83
C THR A 147 9.94 9.85 -2.85
N LEU A 148 8.73 9.56 -2.38
CA LEU A 148 7.54 9.34 -3.20
C LEU A 148 6.55 10.51 -3.03
N PRO A 149 5.58 10.68 -3.95
CA PRO A 149 4.62 11.77 -3.90
C PRO A 149 3.87 11.91 -2.57
N HIS A 150 3.46 10.80 -1.95
CA HIS A 150 2.70 10.84 -0.69
C HIS A 150 3.53 10.63 0.58
N GLN A 151 4.74 10.05 0.48
CA GLN A 151 5.52 9.71 1.67
C GLN A 151 7.00 9.53 1.37
N VAL A 152 7.84 9.90 2.33
CA VAL A 152 9.24 9.48 2.38
C VAL A 152 9.34 8.12 3.08
N VAL A 153 9.92 7.13 2.39
CA VAL A 153 10.01 5.74 2.85
C VAL A 153 11.46 5.35 3.11
N ASP A 154 11.75 4.83 4.30
CA ASP A 154 13.08 4.35 4.67
C ASP A 154 13.21 2.84 4.39
N THR A 155 14.25 2.42 3.67
CA THR A 155 14.52 1.02 3.31
C THR A 155 15.68 0.42 4.13
N PRO A 156 15.76 -0.91 4.33
CA PRO A 156 14.78 -1.92 3.93
C PRO A 156 13.40 -1.74 4.57
N VAL A 157 12.33 -1.99 3.82
CA VAL A 157 10.94 -1.80 4.26
C VAL A 157 10.09 -3.03 4.00
N PHE A 158 9.19 -3.34 4.94
CA PHE A 158 8.15 -4.35 4.76
C PHE A 158 6.82 -3.65 4.50
N MET A 159 6.13 -4.05 3.43
CA MET A 159 4.86 -3.50 2.97
C MET A 159 3.72 -4.47 3.31
N PRO A 160 2.84 -4.15 4.27
CA PRO A 160 1.63 -4.92 4.52
C PRO A 160 0.72 -4.91 3.27
N VAL A 161 -0.04 -5.99 3.06
CA VAL A 161 -0.85 -6.18 1.84
C VAL A 161 -2.33 -5.90 2.06
N GLY A 162 -2.81 -4.76 1.57
CA GLY A 162 -4.22 -4.37 1.51
C GLY A 162 -4.92 -4.86 0.25
N THR A 163 -5.39 -6.11 0.25
CA THR A 163 -5.94 -6.80 -0.93
C THR A 163 -7.05 -6.05 -1.67
N GLN A 164 -7.94 -5.34 -0.97
CA GLN A 164 -9.14 -4.68 -1.52
C GLN A 164 -9.16 -3.18 -1.14
N GLY A 165 -7.99 -2.53 -1.15
CA GLY A 165 -7.87 -1.17 -0.61
C GLY A 165 -8.02 -1.11 0.91
N THR A 166 -7.83 -2.24 1.60
CA THR A 166 -7.82 -2.32 3.06
C THR A 166 -6.94 -3.48 3.49
N LEU A 167 -6.12 -3.26 4.51
CA LEU A 167 -5.49 -4.37 5.23
C LEU A 167 -6.57 -5.10 6.02
N LYS A 168 -6.63 -6.43 5.92
CA LYS A 168 -7.77 -7.18 6.46
C LYS A 168 -7.85 -7.03 7.98
N GLY A 169 -8.88 -6.33 8.43
CA GLY A 169 -9.17 -6.11 9.84
C GLY A 169 -8.29 -5.05 10.50
N ILE A 170 -7.69 -4.09 9.78
CA ILE A 170 -6.91 -2.99 10.37
C ILE A 170 -7.31 -1.67 9.70
N LEU A 171 -7.52 -0.63 10.50
CA LEU A 171 -7.81 0.73 10.01
C LEU A 171 -6.54 1.44 9.52
N PRO A 172 -6.63 2.36 8.53
CA PRO A 172 -5.50 3.18 8.09
C PRO A 172 -4.77 3.87 9.25
N GLU A 173 -5.49 4.47 10.19
CA GLU A 173 -4.94 5.22 11.31
C GLU A 173 -4.09 4.31 12.23
N GLN A 174 -4.50 3.05 12.39
CA GLN A 174 -3.73 2.08 13.18
C GLN A 174 -2.42 1.70 12.48
N LEU A 175 -2.39 1.65 11.15
CA LEU A 175 -1.14 1.46 10.40
C LEU A 175 -0.25 2.69 10.48
N GLU A 176 -0.85 3.88 10.45
CA GLU A 176 -0.14 5.13 10.62
C GLU A 176 0.54 5.21 11.99
N ASP A 177 -0.18 4.83 13.06
CA ASP A 177 0.30 4.73 14.45
C ASP A 177 1.45 3.73 14.61
N LEU A 178 1.43 2.63 13.85
CA LEU A 178 2.53 1.66 13.80
C LEU A 178 3.75 2.16 13.01
N GLY A 179 3.68 3.33 12.38
CA GLY A 179 4.76 3.88 11.57
C GLY A 179 4.88 3.23 10.18
N CYS A 180 3.82 2.60 9.67
CA CYS A 180 3.83 2.02 8.31
C CYS A 180 3.94 3.13 7.26
N GLN A 181 5.04 3.19 6.50
CA GLN A 181 5.29 4.26 5.53
C GLN A 181 4.71 3.97 4.14
N ILE A 182 4.58 2.68 3.80
CA ILE A 182 4.09 2.25 2.49
C ILE A 182 3.37 0.91 2.65
N MET A 183 2.30 0.70 1.89
CA MET A 183 1.60 -0.58 1.83
C MET A 183 1.30 -0.97 0.39
N LEU A 184 1.10 -2.27 0.17
CA LEU A 184 0.74 -2.82 -1.13
C LEU A 184 -0.78 -2.92 -1.25
N SER A 185 -1.33 -2.58 -2.41
CA SER A 185 -2.70 -2.92 -2.80
C SER A 185 -2.73 -3.71 -4.10
N ASN A 186 -3.77 -4.52 -4.27
CA ASN A 186 -3.84 -5.44 -5.38
C ASN A 186 -4.70 -4.89 -6.52
N THR A 187 -4.13 -4.80 -7.71
CA THR A 187 -4.78 -4.24 -8.90
C THR A 187 -5.90 -5.13 -9.41
N TYR A 188 -5.76 -6.45 -9.34
CA TYR A 188 -6.79 -7.39 -9.79
C TYR A 188 -8.11 -7.16 -9.07
N HIS A 189 -8.05 -7.11 -7.74
CA HIS A 189 -9.20 -6.93 -6.89
C HIS A 189 -9.83 -5.55 -7.05
N LEU A 190 -9.00 -4.50 -7.04
CA LEU A 190 -9.45 -3.12 -7.18
C LEU A 190 -10.00 -2.79 -8.56
N GLY A 191 -9.44 -3.41 -9.61
CA GLY A 191 -9.91 -3.30 -10.99
C GLY A 191 -11.30 -3.90 -11.19
N HIS A 192 -11.71 -4.86 -10.35
CA HIS A 192 -13.07 -5.40 -10.37
C HIS A 192 -14.00 -4.70 -9.38
N ARG A 193 -13.56 -4.50 -8.12
CA ARG A 193 -14.33 -3.85 -7.06
C ARG A 193 -13.40 -2.95 -6.24
N PRO A 194 -13.64 -1.63 -6.17
CA PRO A 194 -14.82 -0.93 -6.70
C PRO A 194 -14.82 -0.72 -8.23
N GLY A 195 -13.69 -0.97 -8.91
CA GLY A 195 -13.52 -0.71 -10.34
C GLY A 195 -12.81 0.62 -10.62
N PRO A 196 -12.08 0.74 -11.74
CA PRO A 196 -11.25 1.90 -12.03
C PRO A 196 -12.05 3.19 -12.24
N GLU A 197 -13.27 3.10 -12.75
CA GLU A 197 -14.14 4.27 -12.97
C GLU A 197 -14.55 4.90 -11.64
N LEU A 198 -14.95 4.09 -10.66
CA LEU A 198 -15.31 4.57 -9.33
C LEU A 198 -14.09 5.09 -8.57
N LEU A 199 -12.92 4.44 -8.69
CA LEU A 199 -11.68 4.96 -8.12
C LEU A 199 -11.30 6.31 -8.71
N THR A 200 -11.46 6.49 -10.02
CA THR A 200 -11.20 7.77 -10.68
C THR A 200 -12.14 8.86 -10.14
N GLN A 201 -13.43 8.56 -9.99
CA GLN A 201 -14.42 9.49 -9.41
C GLN A 201 -14.12 9.82 -7.94
N ALA A 202 -13.62 8.85 -7.17
CA ALA A 202 -13.21 9.04 -5.79
C ALA A 202 -11.87 9.80 -5.64
N GLY A 203 -11.20 10.14 -6.74
CA GLY A 203 -9.90 10.82 -6.74
C GLY A 203 -8.73 9.89 -6.40
N GLY A 204 -8.82 8.61 -6.74
CA GLY A 204 -7.80 7.59 -6.50
C GLY A 204 -8.01 6.78 -5.23
N LEU A 205 -7.22 5.73 -5.07
CA LEU A 205 -7.32 4.79 -3.97
C LEU A 205 -6.97 5.41 -2.63
N HIS A 206 -5.97 6.30 -2.55
CA HIS A 206 -5.63 7.03 -1.33
C HIS A 206 -6.85 7.70 -0.70
N ASN A 207 -7.63 8.44 -1.49
CA ASN A 207 -8.86 9.09 -1.04
C ASN A 207 -9.95 8.08 -0.69
N TRP A 208 -10.13 7.05 -1.52
CA TRP A 208 -11.13 6.00 -1.30
C TRP A 208 -10.93 5.28 0.04
N MET A 209 -9.70 4.91 0.37
CA MET A 209 -9.38 4.16 1.58
C MET A 209 -8.90 5.03 2.76
N ARG A 210 -8.83 6.36 2.59
CA ARG A 210 -8.28 7.32 3.56
C ARG A 210 -6.86 6.98 4.01
N TRP A 211 -6.00 6.63 3.06
CA TRP A 211 -4.59 6.38 3.31
C TRP A 211 -3.76 7.50 2.72
N ASN A 212 -3.06 8.25 3.58
CA ASN A 212 -2.33 9.46 3.17
C ASN A 212 -0.84 9.22 2.93
N ARG A 213 -0.36 7.98 3.03
CA ARG A 213 1.06 7.62 2.83
C ARG A 213 1.24 6.87 1.50
N ALA A 214 2.45 6.39 1.23
CA ALA A 214 2.76 5.78 -0.06
C ALA A 214 1.98 4.47 -0.29
N LEU A 215 1.65 4.21 -1.55
CA LEU A 215 1.06 2.97 -2.03
C LEU A 215 1.90 2.34 -3.14
N LEU A 216 1.97 1.01 -3.13
CA LEU A 216 2.43 0.21 -4.25
C LEU A 216 1.27 -0.63 -4.77
N THR A 217 1.10 -0.73 -6.09
CA THR A 217 0.16 -1.67 -6.71
C THR A 217 0.87 -2.72 -7.55
N ASP A 218 0.50 -3.98 -7.38
CA ASP A 218 0.93 -5.04 -8.30
C ASP A 218 0.23 -4.92 -9.67
N SER A 219 0.57 -5.77 -10.63
CA SER A 219 -0.02 -5.69 -11.98
C SER A 219 -1.40 -6.34 -12.10
N GLY A 220 -1.76 -7.18 -11.13
CA GLY A 220 -2.95 -8.05 -11.14
C GLY A 220 -2.77 -9.38 -11.87
N GLY A 221 -1.69 -9.57 -12.64
CA GLY A 221 -1.49 -10.78 -13.45
C GLY A 221 -1.27 -12.05 -12.63
N PHE A 222 -0.47 -11.98 -11.57
CA PHE A 222 -0.16 -13.15 -10.73
C PHE A 222 -1.40 -13.77 -10.08
N GLN A 223 -2.34 -12.95 -9.60
CA GLN A 223 -3.57 -13.41 -8.97
C GLN A 223 -4.49 -14.09 -10.00
N MET A 224 -4.51 -13.61 -11.23
CA MET A 224 -5.28 -14.24 -12.31
C MET A 224 -4.73 -15.64 -12.62
N VAL A 225 -3.40 -15.79 -12.74
CA VAL A 225 -2.77 -17.09 -13.07
C VAL A 225 -2.82 -18.08 -11.90
N SER A 226 -2.69 -17.61 -10.66
CA SER A 226 -2.68 -18.49 -9.48
C SER A 226 -4.08 -18.90 -8.99
N LEU A 227 -5.12 -18.11 -9.26
CA LEU A 227 -6.49 -18.39 -8.83
C LEU A 227 -7.32 -19.13 -9.89
N LEU A 228 -6.95 -19.04 -11.17
CA LEU A 228 -7.79 -19.53 -12.27
C LEU A 228 -7.05 -20.63 -13.04
N LYS A 229 -7.50 -21.88 -12.86
CA LYS A 229 -7.05 -23.05 -13.64
C LYS A 229 -7.22 -22.88 -15.17
N LEU A 230 -7.95 -21.86 -15.60
CA LEU A 230 -8.36 -21.60 -16.98
C LEU A 230 -7.67 -20.36 -17.60
N ALA A 231 -6.61 -19.83 -16.98
CA ALA A 231 -5.88 -18.70 -17.55
C ALA A 231 -5.03 -19.15 -18.75
N GLU A 232 -5.20 -18.47 -19.89
CA GLU A 232 -4.39 -18.63 -21.10
C GLU A 232 -3.50 -17.40 -21.27
N ILE A 233 -2.20 -17.63 -21.45
CA ILE A 233 -1.23 -16.54 -21.62
C ILE A 233 -0.78 -16.52 -23.08
N THR A 234 -0.99 -15.38 -23.73
CA THR A 234 -0.59 -15.14 -25.12
C THR A 234 0.30 -13.90 -25.19
N GLU A 235 0.81 -13.54 -26.37
CA GLU A 235 1.55 -12.28 -26.51
C GLU A 235 0.68 -11.04 -26.23
N GLN A 236 -0.64 -11.13 -26.45
CA GLN A 236 -1.57 -10.02 -26.23
C GLN A 236 -1.68 -9.66 -24.74
N GLY A 237 -1.75 -10.66 -23.88
CA GLY A 237 -2.02 -10.51 -22.45
C GLY A 237 -2.40 -11.84 -21.79
N VAL A 238 -2.98 -11.73 -20.60
CA VAL A 238 -3.53 -12.86 -19.84
C VAL A 238 -5.04 -12.90 -20.07
N LYS A 239 -5.50 -13.98 -20.68
CA LYS A 239 -6.91 -14.26 -20.92
C LYS A 239 -7.43 -15.17 -19.80
N PHE A 240 -8.56 -14.83 -19.20
CA PHE A 240 -9.10 -15.59 -18.08
C PHE A 240 -10.59 -15.37 -17.90
N GLU A 241 -11.24 -16.27 -17.15
CA GLU A 241 -12.66 -16.16 -16.82
C GLU A 241 -12.84 -15.41 -15.49
N SER A 242 -13.76 -14.44 -15.47
CA SER A 242 -14.16 -13.73 -14.28
C SER A 242 -14.72 -14.71 -13.24
N PRO A 243 -14.16 -14.76 -12.01
CA PRO A 243 -14.71 -15.63 -10.96
C PRO A 243 -16.05 -15.13 -10.41
N HIS A 244 -16.49 -13.93 -10.80
CA HIS A 244 -17.70 -13.31 -10.29
C HIS A 244 -18.93 -13.60 -11.16
N ASP A 245 -18.77 -13.63 -12.48
CA ASP A 245 -19.87 -13.74 -13.44
C ASP A 245 -19.58 -14.69 -14.62
N GLY A 246 -18.40 -15.30 -14.68
CA GLY A 246 -18.02 -16.22 -15.76
C GLY A 246 -17.69 -15.52 -17.09
N SER A 247 -17.63 -14.18 -17.12
CA SER A 247 -17.31 -13.43 -18.34
C SER A 247 -15.83 -13.60 -18.72
N GLU A 248 -15.56 -13.67 -20.03
CA GLU A 248 -14.19 -13.74 -20.54
C GLU A 248 -13.53 -12.36 -20.44
N MET A 249 -12.35 -12.31 -19.82
CA MET A 249 -11.57 -11.09 -19.62
C MET A 249 -10.17 -11.21 -20.21
N MET A 250 -9.62 -10.09 -20.66
CA MET A 250 -8.26 -9.98 -21.18
C MET A 250 -7.52 -8.87 -20.44
N LEU A 251 -6.51 -9.23 -19.64
CA LEU A 251 -5.59 -8.28 -19.04
C LEU A 251 -4.36 -8.13 -19.93
N THR A 252 -4.29 -7.02 -20.66
CA THR A 252 -3.08 -6.64 -21.40
C THR A 252 -2.19 -5.71 -20.57
N PRO A 253 -0.90 -5.54 -20.92
CA PRO A 253 -0.04 -4.49 -20.36
C PRO A 253 -0.69 -3.10 -20.32
N GLU A 254 -1.36 -2.71 -21.41
CA GLU A 254 -2.04 -1.41 -21.51
C GLU A 254 -3.22 -1.30 -20.53
N GLU A 255 -4.02 -2.37 -20.39
CA GLU A 255 -5.15 -2.37 -19.47
C GLU A 255 -4.70 -2.39 -18.01
N SER A 256 -3.65 -3.15 -17.68
CA SER A 256 -3.03 -3.10 -16.35
C SER A 256 -2.53 -1.68 -16.02
N MET A 257 -1.89 -0.99 -16.97
CA MET A 257 -1.47 0.41 -16.77
C MET A 257 -2.68 1.35 -16.62
N ARG A 258 -3.75 1.17 -17.39
CA ARG A 258 -4.99 1.97 -17.26
C ARG A 258 -5.61 1.84 -15.86
N ILE A 259 -5.74 0.61 -15.36
CA ILE A 259 -6.29 0.36 -14.03
C ILE A 259 -5.38 0.97 -12.96
N GLN A 260 -4.07 0.74 -13.02
CA GLN A 260 -3.12 1.29 -12.05
C GLN A 260 -3.00 2.83 -12.11
N ASN A 261 -3.19 3.44 -13.28
CA ASN A 261 -3.32 4.89 -13.43
C ASN A 261 -4.58 5.43 -12.72
N SER A 262 -5.68 4.67 -12.73
CA SER A 262 -6.93 5.02 -12.04
C SER A 262 -6.84 4.80 -10.52
N ILE A 263 -6.10 3.77 -10.10
CA ILE A 263 -5.80 3.52 -8.68
C ILE A 263 -4.95 4.67 -8.10
N GLY A 264 -3.98 5.19 -8.85
CA GLY A 264 -3.19 6.35 -8.44
C GLY A 264 -2.11 6.05 -7.39
N ALA A 265 -1.63 4.80 -7.30
CA ALA A 265 -0.54 4.42 -6.39
C ALA A 265 0.81 5.08 -6.78
N ASP A 266 1.65 5.36 -5.78
CA ASP A 266 2.97 5.98 -5.95
C ASP A 266 3.96 5.11 -6.74
N ILE A 267 3.87 3.79 -6.55
CA ILE A 267 4.63 2.77 -7.28
C ILE A 267 3.64 1.80 -7.93
N MET A 268 3.92 1.42 -9.18
CA MET A 268 3.09 0.52 -9.96
C MET A 268 3.96 -0.53 -10.63
N MET A 269 3.47 -1.76 -10.73
CA MET A 269 4.24 -2.88 -11.27
C MET A 269 3.86 -3.15 -12.73
N GLN A 270 4.86 -3.49 -13.56
CA GLN A 270 4.58 -3.96 -14.93
C GLN A 270 3.71 -5.22 -14.91
N LEU A 271 2.89 -5.42 -15.94
CA LEU A 271 2.37 -6.76 -16.22
C LEU A 271 3.49 -7.64 -16.78
N ASP A 272 3.64 -8.83 -16.22
CA ASP A 272 4.64 -9.82 -16.57
C ASP A 272 4.03 -11.21 -16.79
N ASP A 273 4.74 -12.05 -17.53
CA ASP A 273 4.36 -13.43 -17.77
C ASP A 273 4.95 -14.33 -16.69
N VAL A 274 4.17 -14.56 -15.63
CA VAL A 274 4.64 -15.31 -14.46
C VAL A 274 4.53 -16.81 -14.70
N VAL A 275 5.65 -17.50 -14.50
CA VAL A 275 5.73 -18.96 -14.44
C VAL A 275 6.01 -19.41 -13.00
N SER A 276 5.54 -20.61 -12.63
CA SER A 276 5.89 -21.21 -11.35
C SER A 276 7.42 -21.32 -11.24
N SER A 277 7.98 -21.07 -10.05
CA SER A 277 9.41 -21.24 -9.82
C SER A 277 9.88 -22.69 -9.99
N THR A 278 8.97 -23.65 -9.92
CA THR A 278 9.23 -25.08 -10.18
C THR A 278 9.15 -25.48 -11.65
N THR A 279 8.68 -24.58 -12.53
CA THR A 279 8.64 -24.82 -13.98
C THR A 279 10.07 -24.75 -14.53
N SER A 280 10.42 -25.71 -15.38
CA SER A 280 11.70 -25.77 -16.08
C SER A 280 11.51 -25.89 -17.60
N GLY A 281 12.57 -25.63 -18.35
CA GLY A 281 12.57 -25.74 -19.81
C GLY A 281 12.13 -24.47 -20.56
N PRO A 282 11.84 -24.58 -21.87
CA PRO A 282 11.70 -23.43 -22.77
C PRO A 282 10.62 -22.41 -22.36
N ARG A 283 9.62 -22.84 -21.58
CA ARG A 283 8.54 -21.96 -21.11
C ARG A 283 9.05 -20.82 -20.23
N VAL A 284 10.13 -21.02 -19.47
CA VAL A 284 10.71 -19.99 -18.60
C VAL A 284 11.38 -18.89 -19.43
N GLU A 285 12.13 -19.28 -20.45
CA GLU A 285 12.77 -18.36 -21.41
C GLU A 285 11.72 -17.57 -22.21
N GLU A 286 10.67 -18.25 -22.68
CA GLU A 286 9.54 -17.62 -23.36
C GLU A 286 8.88 -16.55 -22.47
N ALA A 287 8.60 -16.87 -21.20
CA ALA A 287 8.00 -15.94 -20.23
C ALA A 287 8.90 -14.73 -19.97
N MET A 288 10.20 -14.97 -19.82
CA MET A 288 11.19 -13.92 -19.59
C MET A 288 11.22 -12.96 -20.77
N HIS A 289 11.30 -13.46 -22.00
CA HIS A 289 11.28 -12.63 -23.20
C HIS A 289 9.96 -11.89 -23.41
N ARG A 290 8.82 -12.55 -23.13
CA ARG A 290 7.49 -11.90 -23.17
C ARG A 290 7.40 -10.77 -22.15
N SER A 291 7.90 -10.98 -20.94
CA SER A 291 7.92 -9.96 -19.87
C SER A 291 8.75 -8.73 -20.25
N ILE A 292 9.88 -8.90 -20.96
CA ILE A 292 10.65 -7.77 -21.51
C ILE A 292 9.85 -6.99 -22.55
N ARG A 293 9.16 -7.66 -23.48
CA ARG A 293 8.31 -6.99 -24.48
C ARG A 293 7.10 -6.29 -23.82
N TRP A 294 6.53 -6.90 -22.79
CA TRP A 294 5.44 -6.33 -22.01
C TRP A 294 5.86 -5.12 -21.18
N LEU A 295 7.12 -5.08 -20.69
CA LEU A 295 7.68 -3.89 -20.06
C LEU A 295 7.62 -2.68 -21.01
N ASP A 296 8.06 -2.84 -22.26
CA ASP A 296 8.05 -1.75 -23.25
C ASP A 296 6.62 -1.25 -23.53
N ARG A 297 5.65 -2.16 -23.55
CA ARG A 297 4.22 -1.83 -23.65
C ARG A 297 3.70 -1.08 -22.42
N CYS A 298 4.09 -1.50 -21.21
CA CYS A 298 3.75 -0.81 -19.97
C CYS A 298 4.33 0.62 -19.95
N ILE A 299 5.61 0.78 -20.32
CA ILE A 299 6.27 2.08 -20.40
C ILE A 299 5.52 3.01 -21.35
N LYS A 300 5.12 2.51 -22.53
CA LYS A 300 4.36 3.29 -23.52
C LYS A 300 2.96 3.66 -23.03
N ALA A 301 2.31 2.80 -22.26
CA ALA A 301 0.95 3.00 -21.78
C ALA A 301 0.86 3.84 -20.49
N HIS A 302 1.96 3.99 -19.75
CA HIS A 302 2.00 4.77 -18.51
C HIS A 302 1.87 6.28 -18.77
N LYS A 303 0.78 6.90 -18.32
CA LYS A 303 0.48 8.32 -18.57
C LYS A 303 0.84 9.28 -17.44
N ASN A 304 1.03 8.78 -16.22
CA ASN A 304 1.16 9.60 -15.01
C ASN A 304 2.58 9.61 -14.44
N THR A 305 3.60 9.72 -15.30
CA THR A 305 5.03 9.58 -14.93
C THR A 305 5.52 10.61 -13.90
N SER A 306 4.84 11.75 -13.78
CA SER A 306 5.13 12.78 -12.76
C SER A 306 4.59 12.44 -11.36
N LYS A 307 3.74 11.41 -11.24
CA LYS A 307 3.07 11.02 -9.98
C LYS A 307 3.16 9.54 -9.64
N GLN A 308 3.49 8.67 -10.60
CA GLN A 308 3.56 7.23 -10.37
C GLN A 308 4.81 6.65 -11.01
N ASN A 309 5.38 5.65 -10.35
CA ASN A 309 6.68 5.09 -10.69
C ASN A 309 6.52 3.63 -11.13
N LEU A 310 6.76 3.36 -12.42
CA LEU A 310 6.68 2.01 -12.98
C LEU A 310 7.94 1.20 -12.62
N PHE A 311 7.78 0.07 -11.94
CA PHE A 311 8.87 -0.87 -11.70
C PHE A 311 8.83 -2.01 -12.71
N ALA A 312 9.99 -2.33 -13.26
CA ALA A 312 10.19 -3.56 -14.04
C ALA A 312 10.30 -4.77 -13.09
N ILE A 313 9.90 -5.95 -13.53
CA ILE A 313 9.98 -7.20 -12.75
C ILE A 313 10.93 -8.17 -13.46
N VAL A 314 12.07 -8.43 -12.82
CA VAL A 314 13.06 -9.40 -13.29
C VAL A 314 12.48 -10.81 -13.23
N GLN A 315 12.51 -11.50 -14.36
CA GLN A 315 12.07 -12.88 -14.55
C GLN A 315 13.28 -13.81 -14.81
N GLY A 316 13.03 -15.06 -15.23
CA GLY A 316 14.06 -16.07 -15.50
C GLY A 316 14.01 -17.29 -14.56
N GLY A 317 13.05 -17.34 -13.64
CA GLY A 317 12.87 -18.48 -12.74
C GLY A 317 14.11 -18.76 -11.90
N LEU A 318 14.52 -20.03 -11.85
CA LEU A 318 15.71 -20.50 -11.13
C LEU A 318 16.95 -20.66 -12.03
N ASP A 319 16.91 -20.12 -13.26
CA ASP A 319 18.03 -20.16 -14.20
C ASP A 319 18.85 -18.87 -14.10
N GLU A 320 20.12 -19.00 -13.72
CA GLU A 320 21.06 -17.89 -13.54
C GLU A 320 21.31 -17.12 -14.84
N THR A 321 21.36 -17.82 -15.98
CA THR A 321 21.64 -17.24 -17.29
C THR A 321 20.45 -16.40 -17.74
N LEU A 322 19.23 -16.96 -17.68
CA LEU A 322 18.01 -16.25 -18.07
C LEU A 322 17.76 -15.04 -17.18
N ARG A 323 18.05 -15.15 -15.88
CA ARG A 323 17.89 -14.05 -14.92
C ARG A 323 18.86 -12.90 -15.22
N ASN A 324 20.14 -13.20 -15.49
CA ASN A 324 21.11 -12.17 -15.87
C ASN A 324 20.76 -11.53 -17.22
N GLN A 325 20.35 -12.32 -18.21
CA GLN A 325 19.87 -11.80 -19.50
C GLN A 325 18.66 -10.87 -19.31
N CYS A 326 17.71 -11.26 -18.45
CA CYS A 326 16.54 -10.43 -18.15
C CYS A 326 16.95 -9.09 -17.52
N ILE A 327 17.89 -9.09 -16.57
CA ILE A 327 18.40 -7.88 -15.93
C ILE A 327 19.14 -7.00 -16.93
N GLU A 328 20.04 -7.57 -17.73
CA GLU A 328 20.77 -6.83 -18.77
C GLU A 328 19.80 -6.14 -19.75
N GLU A 329 18.76 -6.85 -20.19
CA GLU A 329 17.76 -6.26 -21.07
C GLU A 329 16.90 -5.19 -20.37
N MET A 330 16.35 -5.49 -19.19
CA MET A 330 15.45 -4.55 -18.50
C MET A 330 16.18 -3.28 -18.04
N THR A 331 17.46 -3.35 -17.69
CA THR A 331 18.25 -2.19 -17.27
C THR A 331 18.59 -1.23 -18.41
N LYS A 332 18.41 -1.63 -19.67
CA LYS A 332 18.45 -0.72 -20.83
C LYS A 332 17.27 0.26 -20.84
N ARG A 333 16.18 -0.04 -20.11
CA ARG A 333 15.02 0.85 -19.96
C ARG A 333 15.20 1.71 -18.72
N ASP A 334 14.93 3.01 -18.85
CA ASP A 334 15.02 3.91 -17.70
C ASP A 334 13.73 3.92 -16.88
N VAL A 335 13.57 2.88 -16.06
CA VAL A 335 12.50 2.77 -15.06
C VAL A 335 13.01 3.18 -13.66
N PRO A 336 12.17 3.77 -12.80
CA PRO A 336 12.58 4.25 -11.47
C PRO A 336 12.99 3.14 -10.48
N GLY A 337 12.64 1.87 -10.72
CA GLY A 337 13.01 0.77 -9.83
C GLY A 337 12.80 -0.61 -10.45
N PHE A 338 13.32 -1.62 -9.75
CA PHE A 338 13.29 -3.02 -10.21
C PHE A 338 12.79 -3.93 -9.09
N ALA A 339 11.91 -4.85 -9.45
CA ALA A 339 11.50 -5.95 -8.61
C ALA A 339 12.13 -7.27 -9.05
N ILE A 340 12.25 -8.19 -8.11
CA ILE A 340 12.74 -9.55 -8.29
C ILE A 340 11.53 -10.47 -8.19
N GLY A 341 11.05 -10.95 -9.34
CA GLY A 341 9.87 -11.81 -9.46
C GLY A 341 10.21 -13.29 -9.67
N GLY A 342 9.15 -14.11 -9.71
CA GLY A 342 9.26 -15.55 -9.99
C GLY A 342 9.92 -16.37 -8.87
N LEU A 343 9.92 -15.85 -7.64
CA LEU A 343 10.47 -16.48 -6.43
C LEU A 343 9.38 -16.60 -5.35
N SER A 344 9.67 -17.34 -4.28
CA SER A 344 8.74 -17.70 -3.19
C SER A 344 7.50 -18.48 -3.65
N GLY A 345 7.65 -19.26 -4.73
CA GLY A 345 6.59 -20.04 -5.38
C GLY A 345 6.58 -21.53 -5.01
N GLY A 346 7.50 -21.99 -4.16
CA GLY A 346 7.63 -23.39 -3.73
C GLY A 346 8.99 -24.01 -4.02
N GLU A 347 9.93 -23.24 -4.58
CA GLU A 347 11.31 -23.65 -4.79
C GLU A 347 12.04 -23.92 -3.46
N GLU A 348 13.09 -24.74 -3.54
CA GLU A 348 13.98 -24.92 -2.39
C GLU A 348 14.71 -23.63 -2.05
N LYS A 349 14.88 -23.40 -0.74
CA LYS A 349 15.54 -22.19 -0.25
C LYS A 349 16.96 -22.01 -0.78
N GLN A 350 17.65 -23.10 -1.11
CA GLN A 350 18.99 -23.06 -1.68
C GLN A 350 19.04 -22.47 -3.10
N HIS A 351 17.98 -22.63 -3.88
CA HIS A 351 17.86 -21.98 -5.18
C HIS A 351 17.35 -20.54 -5.02
N PHE A 352 16.38 -20.33 -4.13
CA PHE A 352 15.81 -19.02 -3.82
C PHE A 352 16.89 -17.96 -3.53
N TRP A 353 17.75 -18.20 -2.53
CA TRP A 353 18.69 -17.16 -2.10
C TRP A 353 19.76 -16.87 -3.16
N LYS A 354 20.16 -17.86 -3.96
CA LYS A 354 21.11 -17.69 -5.07
C LYS A 354 20.54 -16.76 -6.14
N MET A 355 19.26 -16.95 -6.50
CA MET A 355 18.58 -16.07 -7.45
C MET A 355 18.44 -14.65 -6.92
N VAL A 356 18.16 -14.48 -5.62
CA VAL A 356 18.16 -13.15 -4.98
C VAL A 356 19.55 -12.52 -5.10
N ASN A 357 20.59 -13.24 -4.69
CA ASN A 357 21.98 -12.76 -4.67
C ASN A 357 22.46 -12.30 -6.06
N ILE A 358 22.24 -13.13 -7.09
CA ILE A 358 22.57 -12.81 -8.49
C ILE A 358 21.79 -11.59 -8.96
N SER A 359 20.49 -11.50 -8.64
CA SER A 359 19.68 -10.34 -9.03
C SER A 359 20.22 -9.06 -8.41
N THR A 360 20.54 -9.09 -7.13
CA THR A 360 21.07 -7.92 -6.41
C THR A 360 22.49 -7.53 -6.86
N ASP A 361 23.29 -8.46 -7.38
CA ASP A 361 24.61 -8.12 -7.94
C ASP A 361 24.52 -7.42 -9.28
N SER A 362 23.58 -7.83 -10.12
CA SER A 362 23.43 -7.31 -11.47
C SER A 362 22.51 -6.07 -11.55
N LEU A 363 21.62 -5.86 -10.57
CA LEU A 363 20.71 -4.71 -10.57
C LEU A 363 21.42 -3.39 -10.21
N PRO A 364 21.00 -2.25 -10.80
CA PRO A 364 21.63 -0.96 -10.53
C PRO A 364 21.55 -0.59 -9.03
N LYS A 365 22.61 0.02 -8.52
CA LYS A 365 22.75 0.33 -7.08
C LYS A 365 21.93 1.54 -6.67
N GLU A 366 21.78 2.48 -7.58
CA GLU A 366 21.07 3.75 -7.46
C GLU A 366 19.54 3.62 -7.62
N LYS A 367 19.03 2.40 -7.80
CA LYS A 367 17.60 2.11 -7.93
C LYS A 367 17.15 1.10 -6.86
N PRO A 368 15.91 1.22 -6.36
CA PRO A 368 15.38 0.32 -5.33
C PRO A 368 15.20 -1.10 -5.88
N ARG A 369 15.43 -2.09 -5.01
CA ARG A 369 15.34 -3.52 -5.32
C ARG A 369 14.23 -4.16 -4.49
N TYR A 370 13.11 -4.45 -5.13
CA TYR A 370 11.91 -4.98 -4.48
C TYR A 370 11.81 -6.50 -4.62
N LEU A 371 11.96 -7.24 -3.52
CA LEU A 371 11.78 -8.69 -3.51
C LEU A 371 10.31 -9.05 -3.18
N MET A 372 9.60 -9.58 -4.18
CA MET A 372 8.15 -9.79 -4.11
C MET A 372 7.80 -11.05 -3.31
N GLY A 373 6.76 -10.98 -2.47
CA GLY A 373 6.14 -12.15 -1.82
C GLY A 373 6.88 -12.74 -0.62
N VAL A 374 7.94 -12.10 -0.13
CA VAL A 374 8.77 -12.58 0.99
C VAL A 374 8.36 -11.93 2.31
N GLY A 375 8.09 -12.75 3.34
CA GLY A 375 7.62 -12.25 4.63
C GLY A 375 8.07 -12.99 5.88
N TYR A 376 8.81 -14.09 5.77
CA TYR A 376 9.36 -14.75 6.96
C TYR A 376 10.53 -13.93 7.51
N ALA A 377 10.62 -13.81 8.83
CA ALA A 377 11.61 -12.94 9.48
C ALA A 377 13.05 -13.26 9.07
N VAL A 378 13.42 -14.55 9.01
CA VAL A 378 14.74 -15.01 8.56
C VAL A 378 15.00 -14.60 7.11
N ASP A 379 14.03 -14.78 6.22
CA ASP A 379 14.15 -14.38 4.81
C ASP A 379 14.36 -12.87 4.68
N LEU A 380 13.59 -12.06 5.41
CA LEU A 380 13.71 -10.60 5.36
C LEU A 380 15.10 -10.13 5.78
N VAL A 381 15.65 -10.70 6.86
CA VAL A 381 16.99 -10.36 7.36
C VAL A 381 18.07 -10.82 6.39
N VAL A 382 18.00 -12.07 5.89
CA VAL A 382 18.98 -12.60 4.94
C VAL A 382 18.93 -11.82 3.62
N CYS A 383 17.75 -11.61 3.03
CA CYS A 383 17.62 -10.89 1.77
C CYS A 383 17.96 -9.40 1.89
N SER A 384 17.80 -8.78 3.08
CA SER A 384 18.34 -7.45 3.34
C SER A 384 19.88 -7.46 3.30
N ALA A 385 20.52 -8.48 3.89
CA ALA A 385 21.98 -8.67 3.82
C ALA A 385 22.49 -8.93 2.38
N LEU A 386 21.66 -9.56 1.54
CA LEU A 386 21.90 -9.73 0.10
C LEU A 386 21.64 -8.44 -0.71
N GLY A 387 21.02 -7.41 -0.12
CA GLY A 387 20.86 -6.09 -0.75
C GLY A 387 19.48 -5.83 -1.34
N CYS A 388 18.41 -6.48 -0.85
CA CYS A 388 17.04 -6.08 -1.15
C CYS A 388 16.59 -4.90 -0.26
N ASP A 389 15.76 -4.01 -0.83
CA ASP A 389 15.30 -2.77 -0.18
C ASP A 389 13.81 -2.81 0.20
N MET A 390 12.99 -3.59 -0.50
CA MET A 390 11.55 -3.61 -0.29
C MET A 390 11.06 -5.05 -0.28
N PHE A 391 10.07 -5.33 0.57
CA PHE A 391 9.45 -6.64 0.71
C PHE A 391 7.95 -6.48 0.92
N ASP A 392 7.16 -7.45 0.48
CA ASP A 392 5.75 -7.56 0.80
C ASP A 392 5.38 -9.01 1.10
N CYS A 393 4.42 -9.22 1.99
CA CYS A 393 3.82 -10.53 2.13
C CYS A 393 2.49 -10.47 2.88
N VAL A 394 1.59 -11.38 2.54
CA VAL A 394 0.37 -11.60 3.34
C VAL A 394 0.64 -12.34 4.66
N PHE A 395 1.86 -12.86 4.86
CA PHE A 395 2.23 -13.72 6.00
C PHE A 395 1.75 -13.19 7.37
N PRO A 396 1.98 -11.92 7.76
CA PRO A 396 1.57 -11.43 9.08
C PRO A 396 0.05 -11.52 9.32
N THR A 397 -0.73 -11.10 8.32
CA THR A 397 -2.21 -11.11 8.39
C THR A 397 -2.78 -12.52 8.24
N ARG A 398 -2.14 -13.39 7.44
CA ARG A 398 -2.56 -14.78 7.25
C ARG A 398 -2.29 -15.61 8.50
N THR A 399 -1.11 -15.45 9.10
CA THR A 399 -0.69 -16.14 10.33
C THR A 399 -1.58 -15.75 11.51
N ALA A 400 -1.99 -14.48 11.60
CA ALA A 400 -2.93 -13.99 12.61
C ALA A 400 -4.30 -14.71 12.58
N ARG A 401 -4.83 -15.02 11.38
CA ARG A 401 -6.12 -15.74 11.23
C ARG A 401 -6.09 -17.14 11.82
N PHE A 402 -4.91 -17.77 11.91
CA PHE A 402 -4.75 -19.07 12.55
C PHE A 402 -4.56 -18.98 14.07
N GLY A 403 -4.61 -17.78 14.65
CA GLY A 403 -4.37 -17.55 16.08
C GLY A 403 -2.88 -17.62 16.43
N THR A 404 -2.00 -17.24 15.49
CA THR A 404 -0.55 -17.30 15.68
C THR A 404 0.05 -15.90 15.68
N ALA A 405 0.82 -15.59 16.71
CA ALA A 405 1.49 -14.31 16.87
C ALA A 405 3.01 -14.44 16.63
N LEU A 406 3.60 -13.47 15.95
CA LEU A 406 5.04 -13.42 15.66
C LEU A 406 5.82 -12.90 16.87
N VAL A 407 6.96 -13.51 17.20
CA VAL A 407 7.84 -13.09 18.29
C VAL A 407 9.31 -13.24 17.88
N PRO A 408 10.26 -12.58 18.55
CA PRO A 408 11.69 -12.69 18.25
C PRO A 408 12.25 -14.12 18.32
N SER A 409 11.60 -15.03 19.05
CA SER A 409 11.94 -16.46 19.12
C SER A 409 11.11 -17.36 18.18
N GLY A 410 10.42 -16.75 17.20
CA GLY A 410 9.62 -17.46 16.20
C GLY A 410 8.14 -17.11 16.30
N GLN A 411 7.31 -18.05 16.79
CA GLN A 411 5.85 -17.91 16.75
C GLN A 411 5.18 -18.49 18.00
N LEU A 412 4.20 -17.77 18.53
CA LEU A 412 3.30 -18.25 19.59
C LEU A 412 1.99 -18.73 18.96
N GLN A 413 1.70 -20.01 19.08
CA GLN A 413 0.40 -20.57 18.67
C GLN A 413 -0.60 -20.38 19.81
N LEU A 414 -1.26 -19.23 19.88
CA LEU A 414 -2.05 -18.78 21.04
C LEU A 414 -3.21 -19.71 21.39
N LYS A 415 -3.61 -20.62 20.49
CA LYS A 415 -4.59 -21.69 20.76
C LYS A 415 -4.10 -22.77 21.73
N LYS A 416 -2.79 -22.88 21.96
CA LYS A 416 -2.25 -23.91 22.85
C LYS A 416 -2.57 -23.61 24.31
N GLU A 417 -2.93 -24.65 25.06
CA GLU A 417 -3.27 -24.59 26.49
C GLU A 417 -2.19 -23.98 27.38
N VAL A 418 -0.92 -24.05 26.97
CA VAL A 418 0.19 -23.41 27.68
C VAL A 418 -0.03 -21.90 27.91
N TYR A 419 -0.85 -21.26 27.07
CA TYR A 419 -1.16 -19.83 27.17
C TYR A 419 -2.42 -19.52 27.97
N ALA A 420 -3.21 -20.52 28.40
CA ALA A 420 -4.52 -20.31 29.05
C ALA A 420 -4.45 -19.45 30.31
N ASN A 421 -3.35 -19.53 31.06
CA ASN A 421 -3.09 -18.75 32.27
C ASN A 421 -1.87 -17.82 32.15
N ASP A 422 -1.33 -17.62 30.94
CA ASP A 422 -0.17 -16.76 30.72
C ASP A 422 -0.61 -15.28 30.65
N THR A 423 -0.43 -14.55 31.76
CA THR A 423 -0.86 -13.14 31.88
C THR A 423 0.09 -12.14 31.22
N ARG A 424 1.23 -12.59 30.67
CA ARG A 424 2.17 -11.73 29.94
C ARG A 424 1.58 -11.26 28.60
N PRO A 425 2.07 -10.14 28.04
CA PRO A 425 1.76 -9.77 26.65
C PRO A 425 2.36 -10.77 25.66
N ILE A 426 2.05 -10.63 24.37
CA ILE A 426 2.66 -11.48 23.32
C ILE A 426 4.19 -11.35 23.36
N ASP A 427 4.70 -10.13 23.45
CA ASP A 427 6.12 -9.79 23.55
C ASP A 427 6.30 -8.62 24.53
N ASP A 428 7.16 -8.80 25.54
CA ASP A 428 7.41 -7.82 26.60
C ASP A 428 8.11 -6.55 26.09
N ASN A 429 8.78 -6.63 24.93
CA ASN A 429 9.47 -5.50 24.31
C ASN A 429 8.65 -4.82 23.20
N CYS A 430 7.41 -5.26 22.96
CA CYS A 430 6.56 -4.71 21.91
C CYS A 430 5.61 -3.65 22.46
N GLU A 431 5.70 -2.43 21.92
CA GLU A 431 4.87 -1.29 22.35
C GLU A 431 3.54 -1.17 21.55
N CYS A 432 3.20 -2.16 20.72
CA CYS A 432 1.95 -2.11 19.96
C CYS A 432 0.73 -2.10 20.89
N LEU A 433 -0.42 -1.60 20.40
CA LEU A 433 -1.66 -1.57 21.18
C LEU A 433 -2.02 -2.95 21.75
N THR A 434 -1.80 -4.03 21.00
CA THR A 434 -2.11 -5.38 21.48
C THR A 434 -1.28 -5.76 22.71
N CYS A 435 0.05 -5.60 22.65
CA CYS A 435 0.93 -5.95 23.77
C CYS A 435 0.76 -5.04 24.98
N ARG A 436 0.39 -3.77 24.79
CA ARG A 436 0.14 -2.84 25.91
C ARG A 436 -1.12 -3.16 26.71
N ASN A 437 -2.11 -3.80 26.09
CA ASN A 437 -3.46 -3.90 26.67
C ASN A 437 -3.97 -5.34 26.88
N TYR A 438 -3.39 -6.35 26.22
CA TYR A 438 -3.93 -7.70 26.21
C TYR A 438 -2.87 -8.75 26.53
N SER A 439 -3.24 -9.69 27.40
CA SER A 439 -2.41 -10.85 27.75
C SER A 439 -2.56 -11.99 26.76
N ARG A 440 -1.60 -12.91 26.77
CA ARG A 440 -1.67 -14.19 26.04
C ARG A 440 -2.87 -15.02 26.48
N ALA A 441 -3.21 -15.03 27.77
CA ALA A 441 -4.39 -15.71 28.32
C ALA A 441 -5.70 -15.16 27.76
N TYR A 442 -5.84 -13.83 27.71
CA TYR A 442 -7.00 -13.22 27.08
C TYR A 442 -7.09 -13.62 25.61
N LEU A 443 -6.00 -13.45 24.85
CA LEU A 443 -5.97 -13.80 23.44
C LEU A 443 -6.26 -15.29 23.21
N HIS A 444 -5.66 -16.19 23.99
CA HIS A 444 -5.93 -17.63 23.96
C HIS A 444 -7.43 -17.94 24.06
N SER A 445 -8.14 -17.26 24.97
CA SER A 445 -9.57 -17.49 25.17
C SER A 445 -10.43 -17.15 23.95
N ILE A 446 -10.00 -16.18 23.12
CA ILE A 446 -10.78 -15.63 21.99
C ILE A 446 -10.23 -15.94 20.59
N VAL A 447 -8.96 -16.34 20.44
CA VAL A 447 -8.38 -16.61 19.11
C VAL A 447 -9.16 -17.70 18.39
N THR A 448 -9.41 -17.49 17.09
CA THR A 448 -10.23 -18.35 16.22
C THR A 448 -11.69 -18.55 16.64
N LYS A 449 -12.15 -17.85 17.68
CA LYS A 449 -13.55 -17.82 18.13
C LYS A 449 -14.18 -16.45 17.85
N GLU A 450 -13.46 -15.38 18.16
CA GLU A 450 -13.93 -14.00 17.99
C GLU A 450 -13.12 -13.24 16.94
N THR A 451 -13.79 -12.45 16.09
CA THR A 451 -13.14 -11.67 15.02
C THR A 451 -12.12 -10.67 15.56
N ILE A 452 -12.38 -10.08 16.73
CA ILE A 452 -11.47 -9.12 17.36
C ILE A 452 -10.09 -9.73 17.68
N ALA A 453 -10.02 -11.04 17.94
CA ALA A 453 -8.73 -11.71 18.15
C ALA A 453 -7.85 -11.62 16.89
N CYS A 454 -8.45 -11.81 15.70
CA CYS A 454 -7.73 -11.69 14.44
C CYS A 454 -7.23 -10.26 14.21
N HIS A 455 -8.02 -9.24 14.58
CA HIS A 455 -7.62 -7.83 14.54
C HIS A 455 -6.39 -7.58 15.42
N LEU A 456 -6.48 -7.96 16.71
CA LEU A 456 -5.41 -7.75 17.69
C LEU A 456 -4.10 -8.45 17.31
N VAL A 457 -4.18 -9.71 16.88
CA VAL A 457 -3.00 -10.48 16.47
C VAL A 457 -2.44 -9.94 15.14
N THR A 458 -3.29 -9.46 14.23
CA THR A 458 -2.81 -8.83 12.98
C THR A 458 -2.05 -7.54 13.27
N LEU A 459 -2.57 -6.68 14.16
CA LEU A 459 -1.92 -5.44 14.55
C LEU A 459 -0.53 -5.72 15.15
N HIS A 460 -0.43 -6.71 16.03
CA HIS A 460 0.85 -7.17 16.59
C HIS A 460 1.81 -7.70 15.52
N ASN A 461 1.34 -8.60 14.65
CA ASN A 461 2.18 -9.21 13.63
C ASN A 461 2.72 -8.19 12.62
N VAL A 462 1.93 -7.18 12.26
CA VAL A 462 2.38 -6.08 11.41
C VAL A 462 3.41 -5.22 12.14
N ALA A 463 3.15 -4.86 13.41
CA ALA A 463 4.10 -4.12 14.24
C ALA A 463 5.44 -4.84 14.34
N TYR A 464 5.44 -6.16 14.52
CA TYR A 464 6.65 -6.99 14.55
C TYR A 464 7.48 -6.83 13.26
N GLN A 465 6.87 -6.92 12.08
CA GLN A 465 7.59 -6.81 10.81
C GLN A 465 8.16 -5.41 10.58
N LEU A 466 7.39 -4.37 10.91
CA LEU A 466 7.84 -2.98 10.78
C LEU A 466 9.01 -2.70 11.74
N ASN A 467 8.94 -3.21 12.98
CA ASN A 467 10.02 -3.10 13.96
C ASN A 467 11.26 -3.90 13.54
N LEU A 468 11.09 -5.12 13.00
CA LEU A 468 12.22 -5.90 12.48
C LEU A 468 13.00 -5.11 11.43
N MET A 469 12.30 -4.51 10.46
CA MET A 469 12.94 -3.67 9.44
C MET A 469 13.56 -2.40 10.03
N LYS A 470 12.94 -1.80 11.06
CA LYS A 470 13.54 -0.68 11.80
C LYS A 470 14.86 -1.08 12.47
N TYR A 471 14.94 -2.27 13.07
CA TYR A 471 16.17 -2.77 13.69
C TYR A 471 17.25 -3.11 12.65
N VAL A 472 16.86 -3.70 11.52
CA VAL A 472 17.78 -3.92 10.39
C VAL A 472 18.36 -2.59 9.92
N ARG A 473 17.51 -1.58 9.64
CA ARG A 473 17.96 -0.23 9.25
C ARG A 473 18.94 0.38 10.27
N LYS A 474 18.59 0.33 11.56
CA LYS A 474 19.45 0.82 12.63
C LYS A 474 20.82 0.14 12.62
N SER A 475 20.85 -1.19 12.51
CA SER A 475 22.10 -1.95 12.52
C SER A 475 22.97 -1.69 11.28
N ILE A 476 22.38 -1.37 10.12
CA ILE A 476 23.14 -0.96 8.93
C ILE A 476 23.75 0.43 9.15
N MET A 477 22.97 1.39 9.65
CA MET A 477 23.45 2.75 9.90
C MET A 477 24.56 2.80 10.96
N GLU A 478 24.51 1.90 11.95
CA GLU A 478 25.53 1.74 12.99
C GLU A 478 26.69 0.81 12.57
N ASP A 479 26.65 0.26 11.35
CA ASP A 479 27.58 -0.75 10.82
C ASP A 479 27.79 -1.97 11.74
N THR A 480 26.72 -2.42 12.39
CA THR A 480 26.68 -3.58 13.29
C THR A 480 25.78 -4.71 12.77
N LEU A 481 25.32 -4.63 11.52
CA LEU A 481 24.41 -5.63 10.92
C LEU A 481 24.89 -7.09 11.08
N PRO A 482 26.16 -7.47 10.86
CA PRO A 482 26.61 -8.85 11.08
C PRO A 482 26.33 -9.35 12.51
N LYS A 483 26.55 -8.49 13.51
CA LYS A 483 26.29 -8.82 14.91
C LYS A 483 24.80 -8.91 15.21
N PHE A 484 24.00 -8.01 14.62
CA PHE A 484 22.54 -8.09 14.67
C PHE A 484 22.03 -9.43 14.11
N ILE A 485 22.51 -9.84 12.93
CA ILE A 485 22.11 -11.10 12.30
C ILE A 485 22.48 -12.29 13.19
N GLN A 486 23.69 -12.33 13.74
CA GLN A 486 24.11 -13.41 14.66
C GLN A 486 23.19 -13.52 15.88
N ASN A 487 22.87 -12.39 16.51
CA ASN A 487 21.98 -12.36 17.67
C ASN A 487 20.55 -12.78 17.29
N PHE A 488 20.03 -12.26 16.17
CA PHE A 488 18.71 -12.61 15.64
C PHE A 488 18.60 -14.11 15.33
N MET A 489 19.61 -14.69 14.67
CA MET A 489 19.62 -16.12 14.35
C MET A 489 19.72 -16.98 15.61
N LEU A 490 20.50 -16.57 16.61
CA LEU A 490 20.57 -17.26 17.89
C LEU A 490 19.22 -17.21 18.65
N GLU A 491 18.50 -16.08 18.57
CA GLU A 491 17.19 -15.94 19.19
C GLU A 491 16.12 -16.80 18.50
N GLN A 492 16.13 -16.86 17.17
CA GLN A 492 15.25 -17.73 16.37
C GLN A 492 15.60 -19.23 16.52
N PHE A 493 16.88 -19.54 16.71
CA PHE A 493 17.40 -20.91 16.83
C PHE A 493 18.33 -21.07 18.05
N PRO A 494 17.79 -21.12 19.28
CA PRO A 494 18.59 -21.13 20.52
C PRO A 494 19.57 -22.31 20.65
N HIS A 495 19.30 -23.41 19.95
CA HIS A 495 20.16 -24.60 19.91
C HIS A 495 21.17 -24.58 18.76
N LYS A 496 21.34 -23.44 18.08
CA LYS A 496 22.25 -23.25 16.93
C LYS A 496 22.01 -24.19 15.75
N GLN A 497 20.80 -24.72 15.63
CA GLN A 497 20.37 -25.51 14.47
C GLN A 497 19.88 -24.57 13.38
N TYR A 498 20.81 -23.78 12.83
CA TYR A 498 20.48 -22.80 11.79
C TYR A 498 20.12 -23.50 10.48
N PRO A 499 19.14 -22.99 9.71
CA PRO A 499 18.85 -23.52 8.38
C PRO A 499 20.08 -23.38 7.47
N GLN A 500 20.52 -24.48 6.85
CA GLN A 500 21.74 -24.50 6.04
C GLN A 500 21.73 -23.45 4.93
N TRP A 501 20.58 -23.25 4.28
CA TRP A 501 20.44 -22.24 3.23
C TRP A 501 20.75 -20.82 3.71
N ALA A 502 20.41 -20.49 4.96
CA ALA A 502 20.64 -19.18 5.53
C ALA A 502 22.12 -19.01 5.90
N VAL A 503 22.75 -20.07 6.43
CA VAL A 503 24.20 -20.11 6.68
C VAL A 503 24.97 -19.87 5.39
N ASP A 504 24.62 -20.61 4.33
CA ASP A 504 25.26 -20.50 3.02
C ASP A 504 25.08 -19.08 2.45
N ALA A 505 23.84 -18.57 2.41
CA ALA A 505 23.54 -17.24 1.90
C ALA A 505 24.34 -16.15 2.64
N LEU A 506 24.32 -16.16 3.97
CA LEU A 506 25.02 -15.18 4.81
C LEU A 506 26.54 -15.26 4.64
N SER A 507 27.09 -16.46 4.46
CA SER A 507 28.53 -16.63 4.21
C SER A 507 28.99 -15.95 2.92
N THR A 508 28.13 -15.90 1.89
CA THR A 508 28.46 -15.21 0.62
C THR A 508 28.59 -13.70 0.75
N VAL A 509 28.05 -13.13 1.83
CA VAL A 509 28.12 -11.70 2.15
C VAL A 509 28.89 -11.45 3.45
N GLY A 510 29.83 -12.35 3.79
CA GLY A 510 30.78 -12.13 4.87
C GLY A 510 30.24 -12.29 6.29
N VAL A 511 29.05 -12.86 6.48
CA VAL A 511 28.47 -13.11 7.81
C VAL A 511 28.57 -14.59 8.17
N THR A 512 29.35 -14.90 9.20
CA THR A 512 29.45 -16.25 9.76
C THR A 512 28.55 -16.38 10.99
N LEU A 513 27.73 -17.43 11.01
CA LEU A 513 26.95 -17.82 12.19
C LEU A 513 27.77 -18.82 13.02
N LEU A 514 27.98 -18.50 14.30
CA LEU A 514 28.78 -19.30 15.26
C LEU A 514 27.92 -20.19 16.15
#